data_AF-A0A2D7ZFN3-F1
#
_entry.id   AF-A0A2D7ZFN3-F1
#
_cell.length_a   1.000
_cell.length_b   1.000
_cell.length_c   1.000
_cell.angle_alpha   90.00
_cell.angle_beta   90.00
_cell.angle_gamma   90.00
#
_symmetry.space_group_name_H-M   'P 1'
#
loop_
_entity.id
_entity.type
_entity.pdbx_description
1 polymer ?
#
loop_
_entity_poly.entity_id
_entity_poly.type
_entity_poly.pdbx_seq_one_letter_code
_entity_poly.pdbx_strand_id
1 'polypeptide(L)'
;MKDGLLLYPKGMLVGSRVIFSGLAGSTNKFLTDDNYNVKGRSYTIVKHDVTNSNTTELTLTPALKTDHSSGAKESETGGKMHILPFGTPAYDKTMGSVGNSAVASTEAVLTDQFVGLVSTVALPETKVDLKRYHVVGLGRDVAVQVPGRYTNAGGSFECNIHNGRWFYYCLGQKVSKVGAKSNGGATFTIVSGADAGSAYVTITGSTSPPLIDVDGVSTNISDNNSYLVLTDSGNATVDIQTYRETNVGDVKDHTDAWPNVGASNVFDKAVKQEVRRIIGYARNANQHTLWLDEPLQYDYTNPTVEFAKYEAATGATSPGRASTGVLTNPVEHLYFSREKVPSFSMEVSLRRLDQGHNAGTTDGSTTDSKQLTRVFRGCKVKDFSLTADTDAALRMTVNFDSAFCYTDTGRLEDNANKGDRYNAHRLFEDTAANLLDRKASGIEKGTQKPFMFYNGIITVLGQTVGQVVSFTLNGSTGVEQYYTISGANIVDSETDQVPHAGTRNPALAVEGKTEYDMDMEIIVDDPVFYHRMRRAVRNFDESTSDSVDPDLIRLSFTKNTTAAGDAESIDILIDDFFITEASLPIPEDKGPIRSTMKILPKTIKVIAKDTVLAP
;
A
#
# COMPACT_ATOMS: atom_id res chain seq x y z
N MET A 1 -6.68 -18.44 10.80
CA MET A 1 -7.91 -19.01 11.38
C MET A 1 -7.61 -19.38 12.82
N LYS A 2 -8.59 -19.19 13.71
CA LYS A 2 -8.54 -19.68 15.10
C LYS A 2 -9.77 -20.58 15.28
N ASP A 3 -9.55 -21.87 15.51
CA ASP A 3 -10.62 -22.87 15.74
C ASP A 3 -11.74 -22.90 14.69
N GLY A 4 -11.40 -22.79 13.40
CA GLY A 4 -12.38 -22.79 12.29
C GLY A 4 -13.01 -21.42 11.98
N LEU A 5 -12.62 -20.37 12.71
CA LEU A 5 -13.05 -19.00 12.49
C LEU A 5 -12.04 -18.23 11.62
N LEU A 6 -12.52 -17.58 10.55
CA LEU A 6 -11.76 -16.54 9.87
C LEU A 6 -11.72 -15.30 10.76
N LEU A 7 -10.52 -14.76 10.99
CA LEU A 7 -10.33 -13.56 11.81
C LEU A 7 -10.67 -12.30 11.00
N TYR A 8 -11.88 -12.22 10.48
CA TYR A 8 -12.37 -11.08 9.72
C TYR A 8 -13.72 -10.62 10.26
N PRO A 9 -14.02 -9.31 10.27
CA PRO A 9 -15.34 -8.84 10.65
C PRO A 9 -16.43 -9.44 9.76
N LYS A 10 -17.59 -9.73 10.34
CA LYS A 10 -18.74 -10.29 9.61
C LYS A 10 -19.12 -9.36 8.45
N GLY A 11 -19.28 -9.90 7.25
CA GLY A 11 -19.56 -9.11 6.04
C GLY A 11 -18.35 -8.39 5.41
N MET A 12 -17.20 -8.29 6.10
CA MET A 12 -16.01 -7.61 5.58
C MET A 12 -15.48 -8.24 4.29
N LEU A 13 -15.58 -9.55 4.13
CA LEU A 13 -15.06 -10.26 2.96
C LEU A 13 -16.00 -10.21 1.74
N VAL A 14 -17.18 -9.60 1.84
CA VAL A 14 -18.11 -9.51 0.70
C VAL A 14 -17.47 -8.68 -0.42
N GLY A 15 -17.46 -9.23 -1.64
CA GLY A 15 -16.79 -8.66 -2.80
C GLY A 15 -15.35 -9.16 -3.03
N SER A 16 -14.68 -9.73 -2.01
CA SER A 16 -13.34 -10.29 -2.17
C SER A 16 -13.36 -11.52 -3.07
N ARG A 17 -12.25 -11.74 -3.80
CA ARG A 17 -12.10 -12.86 -4.73
C ARG A 17 -11.41 -14.04 -4.05
N VAL A 18 -11.79 -15.25 -4.45
CA VAL A 18 -11.27 -16.51 -3.94
C VAL A 18 -10.82 -17.40 -5.09
N ILE A 19 -9.69 -18.06 -4.90
CA ILE A 19 -9.18 -19.12 -5.79
C ILE A 19 -8.82 -20.35 -4.95
N PHE A 20 -8.88 -21.53 -5.56
CA PHE A 20 -8.47 -22.78 -4.92
C PHE A 20 -7.20 -23.32 -5.58
N SER A 21 -6.37 -24.01 -4.81
CA SER A 21 -5.13 -24.63 -5.29
C SER A 21 -4.80 -25.89 -4.50
N GLY A 22 -3.86 -26.69 -5.00
CA GLY A 22 -3.46 -27.94 -4.33
C GLY A 22 -4.58 -28.99 -4.32
N LEU A 23 -5.53 -28.86 -5.25
CA LEU A 23 -6.62 -29.81 -5.45
C LEU A 23 -6.08 -31.00 -6.24
N ALA A 24 -5.35 -31.90 -5.58
CA ALA A 24 -4.90 -33.17 -6.16
C ALA A 24 -5.53 -34.35 -5.41
N GLY A 25 -6.05 -35.34 -6.15
CA GLY A 25 -6.62 -36.59 -5.60
C GLY A 25 -8.07 -36.84 -6.00
N SER A 26 -8.41 -38.04 -6.49
CA SER A 26 -9.75 -38.39 -7.01
C SER A 26 -10.91 -38.30 -5.99
N THR A 27 -10.62 -37.99 -4.73
CA THR A 27 -11.58 -37.82 -3.63
C THR A 27 -11.78 -36.37 -3.18
N ASN A 28 -10.92 -35.44 -3.63
CA ASN A 28 -11.00 -34.05 -3.22
C ASN A 28 -12.25 -33.39 -3.83
N LYS A 29 -13.21 -33.05 -2.96
CA LYS A 29 -14.55 -32.60 -3.35
C LYS A 29 -14.57 -31.22 -4.03
N PHE A 30 -13.48 -30.45 -3.94
CA PHE A 30 -13.32 -29.20 -4.68
C PHE A 30 -12.76 -29.43 -6.11
N LEU A 31 -12.23 -30.62 -6.41
CA LEU A 31 -11.50 -30.95 -7.64
C LEU A 31 -12.42 -31.16 -8.85
N THR A 32 -13.67 -31.60 -8.61
CA THR A 32 -14.71 -31.64 -9.65
C THR A 32 -15.24 -30.24 -10.00
N ASP A 33 -15.00 -29.25 -9.14
CA ASP A 33 -15.52 -27.88 -9.23
C ASP A 33 -14.49 -26.90 -9.82
N ASP A 34 -13.19 -27.13 -9.58
CA ASP A 34 -12.03 -26.33 -10.03
C ASP A 34 -10.81 -27.23 -10.35
N ASN A 35 -10.85 -27.97 -11.47
CA ASN A 35 -9.71 -28.78 -11.93
C ASN A 35 -8.59 -27.87 -12.47
N TYR A 36 -7.64 -27.55 -11.60
CA TYR A 36 -6.52 -26.63 -11.86
C TYR A 36 -5.57 -27.08 -12.98
N ASN A 37 -5.66 -28.32 -13.49
CA ASN A 37 -4.77 -28.74 -14.57
C ASN A 37 -5.00 -27.98 -15.89
N VAL A 38 -6.12 -27.22 -16.03
CA VAL A 38 -6.36 -26.39 -17.23
C VAL A 38 -7.14 -25.07 -16.99
N LYS A 39 -7.92 -24.89 -15.91
CA LYS A 39 -8.78 -23.69 -15.73
C LYS A 39 -8.90 -23.25 -14.26
N GLY A 40 -8.07 -22.31 -13.80
CA GLY A 40 -8.24 -21.68 -12.48
C GLY A 40 -9.45 -20.74 -12.47
N ARG A 41 -10.55 -21.16 -11.86
CA ARG A 41 -11.75 -20.31 -11.71
C ARG A 41 -11.57 -19.35 -10.54
N SER A 42 -11.97 -18.10 -10.71
CA SER A 42 -12.06 -17.14 -9.61
C SER A 42 -13.50 -16.99 -9.16
N TYR A 43 -13.72 -17.03 -7.87
CA TYR A 43 -15.02 -16.85 -7.23
C TYR A 43 -15.07 -15.52 -6.49
N THR A 44 -16.25 -14.95 -6.32
CA THR A 44 -16.49 -13.74 -5.53
C THR A 44 -17.34 -14.10 -4.31
N ILE A 45 -16.92 -13.66 -3.13
CA ILE A 45 -17.69 -13.83 -1.90
C ILE A 45 -18.90 -12.89 -1.94
N VAL A 46 -20.11 -13.44 -1.88
CA VAL A 46 -21.37 -12.66 -1.84
C VAL A 46 -21.97 -12.59 -0.44
N LYS A 47 -21.60 -13.52 0.44
CA LYS A 47 -21.99 -13.51 1.86
C LYS A 47 -20.83 -14.01 2.72
N HIS A 48 -20.57 -13.29 3.80
CA HIS A 48 -19.66 -13.70 4.87
C HIS A 48 -20.42 -13.67 6.19
N ASP A 49 -20.66 -14.84 6.76
CA ASP A 49 -21.42 -15.01 7.99
C ASP A 49 -20.63 -15.84 9.02
N VAL A 50 -20.96 -15.66 10.29
CA VAL A 50 -20.44 -16.49 11.39
C VAL A 50 -21.63 -17.12 12.08
N THR A 51 -21.65 -18.45 12.11
CA THR A 51 -22.77 -19.20 12.68
C THR A 51 -22.65 -19.34 14.20
N ASN A 52 -23.75 -19.73 14.85
CA ASN A 52 -23.82 -20.01 16.29
C ASN A 52 -22.80 -21.08 16.78
N SER A 53 -22.12 -21.80 15.88
CA SER A 53 -21.10 -22.81 16.20
C SER A 53 -19.66 -22.29 16.07
N ASN A 54 -19.46 -20.96 16.00
CA ASN A 54 -18.15 -20.32 15.80
C ASN A 54 -17.43 -20.75 14.51
N THR A 55 -18.20 -21.10 13.47
CA THR A 55 -17.67 -21.42 12.14
C THR A 55 -18.00 -20.30 11.16
N THR A 56 -17.04 -19.99 10.29
CA THR A 56 -17.25 -19.02 9.21
C THR A 56 -17.90 -19.69 7.99
N GLU A 57 -18.97 -19.09 7.47
CA GLU A 57 -19.62 -19.51 6.23
C GLU A 57 -19.46 -18.45 5.15
N LEU A 58 -18.95 -18.87 4.00
CA LEU A 58 -18.81 -18.06 2.80
C LEU A 58 -19.77 -18.57 1.72
N THR A 59 -20.57 -17.66 1.15
CA THR A 59 -21.32 -17.94 -0.08
C THR A 59 -20.55 -17.35 -1.26
N LEU A 60 -20.31 -18.16 -2.27
CA LEU A 60 -19.50 -17.80 -3.44
C LEU A 60 -20.38 -17.66 -4.69
N THR A 61 -20.01 -16.75 -5.59
CA THR A 61 -20.57 -16.64 -6.93
C THR A 61 -19.45 -16.55 -7.99
N PRO A 62 -19.56 -17.24 -9.15
CA PRO A 62 -20.57 -18.23 -9.51
C PRO A 62 -20.63 -19.40 -8.53
N ALA A 63 -21.75 -20.12 -8.47
CA ALA A 63 -21.88 -21.26 -7.58
C ALA A 63 -20.81 -22.33 -7.88
N LEU A 64 -20.33 -23.01 -6.84
CA LEU A 64 -19.55 -24.23 -7.01
C LEU A 64 -20.41 -25.28 -7.71
N LYS A 65 -19.78 -26.14 -8.52
CA LYS A 65 -20.52 -27.13 -9.34
C LYS A 65 -21.19 -28.19 -8.47
N THR A 66 -20.63 -28.50 -7.30
CA THR A 66 -21.25 -29.38 -6.31
C THR A 66 -21.94 -28.54 -5.24
N ASP A 67 -23.16 -28.90 -4.86
CA ASP A 67 -23.87 -28.23 -3.76
C ASP A 67 -23.28 -28.67 -2.41
N HIS A 68 -22.72 -27.71 -1.67
CA HIS A 68 -22.14 -27.91 -0.33
C HIS A 68 -23.09 -27.44 0.79
N SER A 69 -24.37 -27.19 0.47
CA SER A 69 -25.38 -26.75 1.45
C SER A 69 -25.71 -27.79 2.52
N SER A 70 -25.52 -29.09 2.22
CA SER A 70 -25.95 -30.20 3.08
C SER A 70 -24.92 -31.35 3.21
N GLY A 71 -23.62 -31.08 3.05
CA GLY A 71 -22.56 -32.09 3.08
C GLY A 71 -21.23 -31.61 3.68
N ALA A 72 -20.26 -32.53 3.82
CA ALA A 72 -18.96 -32.26 4.45
C ALA A 72 -18.15 -31.18 3.69
N LYS A 73 -17.87 -30.07 4.38
CA LYS A 73 -17.18 -28.86 3.92
C LYS A 73 -15.65 -28.96 4.00
N GLU A 74 -15.11 -30.17 4.13
CA GLU A 74 -13.71 -30.39 4.47
C GLU A 74 -12.80 -30.31 3.25
N SER A 75 -11.76 -29.48 3.32
CA SER A 75 -10.62 -29.58 2.42
C SER A 75 -9.74 -30.77 2.83
N GLU A 76 -9.28 -31.57 1.87
CA GLU A 76 -8.30 -32.63 2.15
C GLU A 76 -6.90 -32.05 2.41
N THR A 77 -5.99 -32.93 2.84
CA THR A 77 -4.58 -32.56 3.09
C THR A 77 -3.97 -31.95 1.82
N GLY A 78 -3.52 -30.70 1.91
CA GLY A 78 -2.87 -29.97 0.81
C GLY A 78 -3.79 -29.06 0.00
N GLY A 79 -5.12 -29.17 0.13
CA GLY A 79 -6.07 -28.24 -0.47
C GLY A 79 -6.00 -26.87 0.21
N LYS A 80 -5.87 -25.81 -0.58
CA LYS A 80 -5.76 -24.43 -0.07
C LYS A 80 -6.78 -23.52 -0.74
N MET A 81 -7.48 -22.73 0.06
CA MET A 81 -8.30 -21.60 -0.38
C MET A 81 -7.50 -20.31 -0.20
N HIS A 82 -7.35 -19.53 -1.26
CA HIS A 82 -6.69 -18.22 -1.21
C HIS A 82 -7.72 -17.13 -1.40
N ILE A 83 -7.78 -16.19 -0.45
CA ILE A 83 -8.51 -14.94 -0.62
C ILE A 83 -7.53 -13.95 -1.24
N LEU A 84 -7.87 -13.40 -2.41
CA LEU A 84 -6.99 -12.48 -3.12
C LEU A 84 -6.88 -11.15 -2.35
N PRO A 85 -5.70 -10.51 -2.38
CA PRO A 85 -5.40 -9.33 -1.55
C PRO A 85 -6.16 -8.08 -1.98
N PHE A 86 -6.50 -7.94 -3.27
CA PHE A 86 -7.24 -6.76 -3.74
C PHE A 86 -8.65 -6.71 -3.14
N GLY A 87 -8.94 -5.63 -2.41
CA GLY A 87 -10.22 -5.43 -1.71
C GLY A 87 -10.33 -6.18 -0.38
N THR A 88 -9.27 -6.86 0.07
CA THR A 88 -9.24 -7.60 1.33
C THR A 88 -8.23 -6.94 2.28
N PRO A 89 -8.67 -6.26 3.35
CA PRO A 89 -7.74 -5.68 4.32
C PRO A 89 -6.93 -6.78 5.03
N ALA A 90 -5.77 -6.43 5.56
CA ALA A 90 -5.04 -7.33 6.45
C ALA A 90 -5.87 -7.57 7.71
N TYR A 91 -5.95 -8.83 8.16
CA TYR A 91 -6.65 -9.14 9.40
C TYR A 91 -5.81 -8.77 10.61
N ASP A 92 -6.48 -8.38 11.69
CA ASP A 92 -5.83 -8.23 12.99
C ASP A 92 -5.74 -9.60 13.69
N LYS A 93 -4.51 -10.07 13.93
CA LYS A 93 -4.29 -11.35 14.63
C LYS A 93 -4.60 -11.29 16.13
N THR A 94 -4.68 -10.09 16.69
CA THR A 94 -5.03 -9.85 18.10
C THR A 94 -6.53 -9.82 18.35
N MET A 95 -7.33 -9.83 17.27
CA MET A 95 -8.78 -9.93 17.32
C MET A 95 -9.20 -11.14 18.19
N GLY A 96 -9.88 -10.85 19.31
CA GLY A 96 -10.13 -11.85 20.36
C GLY A 96 -11.05 -12.99 19.91
N SER A 97 -12.23 -12.62 19.39
CA SER A 97 -13.24 -13.52 18.80
C SER A 97 -14.33 -12.74 18.05
N VAL A 98 -14.85 -13.30 16.95
CA VAL A 98 -16.16 -12.90 16.40
C VAL A 98 -17.23 -13.54 17.29
N GLY A 99 -17.88 -12.74 18.12
CA GLY A 99 -18.90 -13.20 19.06
C GLY A 99 -20.23 -13.49 18.36
N ASN A 100 -21.05 -14.34 18.99
CA ASN A 100 -22.40 -14.61 18.47
C ASN A 100 -23.33 -13.39 18.57
N SER A 101 -23.06 -12.48 19.52
CA SER A 101 -23.72 -11.18 19.68
C SER A 101 -22.74 -10.05 19.41
N ALA A 102 -23.24 -8.90 18.93
CA ALA A 102 -22.36 -7.78 18.58
C ALA A 102 -21.58 -7.22 19.78
N VAL A 103 -22.19 -7.22 20.97
CA VAL A 103 -21.54 -6.76 22.22
C VAL A 103 -20.36 -7.63 22.64
N ALA A 104 -20.40 -8.93 22.30
CA ALA A 104 -19.32 -9.87 22.61
C ALA A 104 -18.27 -9.95 21.49
N SER A 105 -18.53 -9.35 20.33
CA SER A 105 -17.57 -9.24 19.23
C SER A 105 -16.53 -8.16 19.52
N THR A 106 -15.28 -8.46 19.18
CA THR A 106 -14.16 -7.50 19.18
C THR A 106 -13.54 -7.49 17.79
N GLU A 107 -14.34 -7.18 16.77
CA GLU A 107 -13.95 -7.32 15.37
C GLU A 107 -13.08 -6.13 14.93
N ALA A 108 -11.92 -6.37 14.34
CA ALA A 108 -11.03 -5.32 13.84
C ALA A 108 -10.28 -5.79 12.59
N VAL A 109 -9.74 -4.85 11.82
CA VAL A 109 -8.78 -5.13 10.75
C VAL A 109 -7.50 -4.34 10.99
N LEU A 110 -6.40 -4.80 10.42
CA LEU A 110 -5.11 -4.15 10.61
C LEU A 110 -5.02 -2.88 9.73
N THR A 111 -5.41 -1.73 10.28
CA THR A 111 -5.37 -0.40 9.62
C THR A 111 -4.56 0.64 10.41
N ASP A 112 -3.65 0.16 11.26
CA ASP A 112 -2.92 0.88 12.32
C ASP A 112 -1.78 1.81 11.85
N GLN A 113 -1.99 2.56 10.77
CA GLN A 113 -0.93 3.35 10.15
C GLN A 113 -1.17 4.86 10.23
N PHE A 114 -0.23 5.62 10.79
CA PHE A 114 -0.37 7.07 10.93
C PHE A 114 -0.06 7.84 9.65
N VAL A 115 -1.10 8.40 9.04
CA VAL A 115 -1.05 9.15 7.78
C VAL A 115 -0.41 10.52 7.91
N GLY A 116 -0.42 11.11 9.11
CA GLY A 116 -0.09 12.50 9.33
C GLY A 116 -1.31 13.30 9.78
N LEU A 117 -1.13 14.61 9.96
CA LEU A 117 -2.23 15.53 10.23
C LEU A 117 -2.88 15.92 8.91
N VAL A 118 -4.10 15.43 8.71
CA VAL A 118 -4.91 15.66 7.52
C VAL A 118 -5.55 17.04 7.60
N SER A 119 -5.33 17.88 6.59
CA SER A 119 -5.94 19.20 6.44
C SER A 119 -7.40 19.07 6.01
N THR A 120 -7.63 18.26 4.98
CA THR A 120 -8.97 18.03 4.40
C THR A 120 -9.12 16.56 4.02
N VAL A 121 -10.33 16.03 4.17
CA VAL A 121 -10.69 14.68 3.75
C VAL A 121 -12.06 14.68 3.10
N ALA A 122 -12.17 14.06 1.93
CA ALA A 122 -13.43 13.71 1.28
C ALA A 122 -13.54 12.18 1.27
N LEU A 123 -14.66 11.67 1.75
CA LEU A 123 -14.90 10.23 1.78
C LEU A 123 -15.48 9.76 0.44
N PRO A 124 -15.08 8.58 -0.08
CA PRO A 124 -15.72 8.02 -1.26
C PRO A 124 -17.23 7.90 -1.06
N GLU A 125 -17.99 8.33 -2.06
CA GLU A 125 -19.45 8.21 -2.07
C GLU A 125 -19.91 7.05 -2.95
N THR A 126 -20.83 6.24 -2.42
CA THR A 126 -21.50 5.21 -3.20
C THR A 126 -22.54 5.84 -4.13
N LYS A 127 -22.25 5.88 -5.43
CA LYS A 127 -23.20 6.29 -6.46
C LYS A 127 -23.85 5.06 -7.06
N VAL A 128 -25.18 5.09 -7.16
CA VAL A 128 -25.99 4.03 -7.76
C VAL A 128 -26.54 4.53 -9.07
N ASP A 129 -26.22 3.85 -10.15
CA ASP A 129 -26.85 4.09 -11.44
C ASP A 129 -28.27 3.49 -11.42
N LEU A 130 -29.28 4.26 -11.79
CA LEU A 130 -30.69 3.82 -11.79
C LEU A 130 -31.16 3.63 -13.22
N LYS A 131 -31.44 2.38 -13.60
CA LYS A 131 -32.02 2.07 -14.91
C LYS A 131 -33.54 2.03 -14.81
N ARG A 132 -34.21 2.72 -15.74
CA ARG A 132 -35.66 2.72 -15.88
C ARG A 132 -36.06 1.71 -16.95
N TYR A 133 -36.89 0.74 -16.57
CA TYR A 133 -37.50 -0.20 -17.49
C TYR A 133 -39.00 0.07 -17.55
N HIS A 134 -39.53 0.13 -18.76
CA HIS A 134 -40.97 0.14 -18.99
C HIS A 134 -41.44 -1.31 -19.09
N VAL A 135 -42.25 -1.74 -18.13
CA VAL A 135 -42.90 -3.05 -18.18
C VAL A 135 -44.32 -2.80 -18.65
N VAL A 136 -44.59 -3.14 -19.91
CA VAL A 136 -45.93 -3.05 -20.50
C VAL A 136 -46.61 -4.40 -20.33
N GLY A 137 -47.65 -4.45 -19.49
CA GLY A 137 -48.47 -5.64 -19.28
C GLY A 137 -49.95 -5.30 -19.35
N LEU A 138 -50.72 -6.04 -20.15
CA LEU A 138 -52.19 -6.01 -20.22
C LEU A 138 -52.80 -4.58 -20.20
N GLY A 139 -52.24 -3.68 -21.02
CA GLY A 139 -52.76 -2.32 -21.21
C GLY A 139 -52.38 -1.30 -20.14
N ARG A 140 -51.46 -1.62 -19.22
CA ARG A 140 -50.85 -0.65 -18.29
C ARG A 140 -49.33 -0.58 -18.51
N ASP A 141 -48.82 0.64 -18.61
CA ASP A 141 -47.38 0.90 -18.59
C ASP A 141 -46.97 1.24 -17.15
N VAL A 142 -45.99 0.50 -16.64
CA VAL A 142 -45.40 0.74 -15.32
C VAL A 142 -43.90 0.92 -15.49
N ALA A 143 -43.39 2.08 -15.10
CA ALA A 143 -41.97 2.34 -15.04
C ALA A 143 -41.39 1.76 -13.75
N VAL A 144 -40.60 0.70 -13.86
CA VAL A 144 -39.86 0.09 -12.74
C VAL A 144 -38.43 0.62 -12.76
N GLN A 145 -38.01 1.21 -11.65
CA GLN A 145 -36.62 1.60 -11.43
C GLN A 145 -35.85 0.43 -10.80
N VAL A 146 -34.78 0.01 -11.45
CA VAL A 146 -33.92 -1.07 -10.96
C VAL A 146 -32.52 -0.50 -10.70
N PRO A 147 -31.92 -0.78 -9.52
CA PRO A 147 -30.54 -0.39 -9.27
C PRO A 147 -29.59 -1.12 -10.23
N GLY A 148 -28.74 -0.33 -10.88
CA GLY A 148 -27.69 -0.75 -11.78
C GLY A 148 -26.36 -0.90 -11.05
N ARG A 149 -25.32 -0.26 -11.59
CA ARG A 149 -23.94 -0.33 -11.06
C ARG A 149 -23.79 0.51 -9.78
N TYR A 150 -22.96 0.01 -8.88
CA TYR A 150 -22.45 0.76 -7.73
C TYR A 150 -21.01 1.21 -8.02
N THR A 151 -20.72 2.51 -7.90
CA THR A 151 -19.36 3.06 -7.89
C THR A 151 -19.10 3.69 -6.52
N ASN A 152 -17.91 3.49 -5.94
CA ASN A 152 -17.49 4.23 -4.74
C ASN A 152 -16.35 5.19 -5.13
N ALA A 153 -16.71 6.41 -5.50
CA ALA A 153 -15.80 7.35 -6.15
C ALA A 153 -15.69 8.69 -5.41
N GLY A 154 -14.60 9.41 -5.67
CA GLY A 154 -14.37 10.77 -5.17
C GLY A 154 -13.79 10.83 -3.75
N GLY A 155 -13.03 9.81 -3.34
CA GLY A 155 -12.24 9.88 -2.12
C GLY A 155 -11.04 10.80 -2.32
N SER A 156 -10.76 11.66 -1.36
CA SER A 156 -9.53 12.44 -1.35
C SER A 156 -9.07 12.77 0.06
N PHE A 157 -7.78 13.00 0.23
CA PHE A 157 -7.25 13.65 1.42
C PHE A 157 -6.07 14.53 1.07
N GLU A 158 -5.88 15.58 1.86
CA GLU A 158 -4.70 16.42 1.86
C GLU A 158 -4.00 16.30 3.21
N CYS A 159 -2.72 15.96 3.22
CA CYS A 159 -1.93 15.89 4.45
C CYS A 159 -0.54 16.49 4.25
N ASN A 160 0.03 17.02 5.33
CA ASN A 160 1.46 17.33 5.36
C ASN A 160 2.24 16.02 5.38
N ILE A 161 3.20 15.85 4.46
CA ILE A 161 3.96 14.60 4.36
C ILE A 161 4.76 14.40 5.64
N HIS A 162 4.51 13.27 6.31
CA HIS A 162 5.24 12.84 7.49
C HIS A 162 6.39 11.87 7.15
N ASN A 163 6.21 10.99 6.17
CA ASN A 163 7.18 9.99 5.70
C ASN A 163 6.97 9.69 4.20
N GLY A 164 7.89 8.96 3.59
CA GLY A 164 7.87 8.69 2.14
C GLY A 164 6.87 7.61 1.70
N ARG A 165 6.20 6.92 2.63
CA ARG A 165 5.42 5.70 2.31
C ARG A 165 4.30 5.90 1.30
N TRP A 166 3.72 7.10 1.23
CA TRP A 166 2.64 7.36 0.28
C TRP A 166 3.09 7.31 -1.18
N PHE A 167 4.37 7.57 -1.44
CA PHE A 167 4.94 7.36 -2.77
C PHE A 167 4.88 5.89 -3.19
N TYR A 168 4.78 4.93 -2.26
CA TYR A 168 4.50 3.54 -2.60
C TYR A 168 3.13 3.38 -3.27
N TYR A 169 2.10 4.00 -2.71
CA TYR A 169 0.73 3.93 -3.25
C TYR A 169 0.55 4.80 -4.51
N CYS A 170 1.39 5.81 -4.71
CA CYS A 170 1.35 6.67 -5.89
C CYS A 170 2.19 6.16 -7.08
N LEU A 171 3.41 5.66 -6.82
CA LEU A 171 4.36 5.23 -7.86
C LEU A 171 4.30 3.71 -8.07
N GLY A 172 4.06 2.94 -7.02
CA GLY A 172 3.69 1.54 -7.13
C GLY A 172 4.80 0.51 -6.97
N GLN A 173 6.07 0.87 -7.19
CA GLN A 173 7.21 0.00 -6.89
C GLN A 173 8.06 0.57 -5.75
N LYS A 174 8.68 -0.33 -4.99
CA LYS A 174 9.57 0.01 -3.88
C LYS A 174 10.70 -1.00 -3.76
N VAL A 175 11.92 -0.47 -3.66
CA VAL A 175 13.04 -1.21 -3.08
C VAL A 175 13.35 -0.61 -1.71
N SER A 176 13.82 -1.41 -0.76
CA SER A 176 14.18 -0.94 0.59
C SER A 176 15.57 -1.41 1.00
N LYS A 177 16.35 -0.53 1.64
CA LYS A 177 17.59 -0.88 2.35
C LYS A 177 17.40 -0.67 3.84
N VAL A 178 17.57 -1.76 4.57
CA VAL A 178 17.41 -1.82 6.02
C VAL A 178 18.80 -1.93 6.65
N GLY A 179 19.16 -0.95 7.47
CA GLY A 179 20.45 -0.94 8.18
C GLY A 179 20.53 -2.00 9.29
N ALA A 180 19.40 -2.30 9.94
CA ALA A 180 19.34 -3.23 11.06
C ALA A 180 18.49 -4.48 10.76
N LYS A 181 19.17 -5.62 10.64
CA LYS A 181 18.58 -6.92 10.34
C LYS A 181 19.41 -8.04 10.97
N SER A 182 18.76 -9.14 11.32
CA SER A 182 19.37 -10.27 12.01
C SER A 182 18.77 -11.58 11.49
N ASN A 183 19.58 -12.64 11.46
CA ASN A 183 19.15 -14.00 11.17
C ASN A 183 19.24 -14.91 12.42
N GLY A 184 19.50 -14.31 13.60
CA GLY A 184 19.65 -15.04 14.86
C GLY A 184 20.76 -16.08 14.86
N GLY A 185 21.79 -15.89 14.01
CA GLY A 185 22.91 -16.82 13.86
C GLY A 185 22.61 -18.07 13.04
N ALA A 186 21.41 -18.17 12.42
CA ALA A 186 21.04 -19.27 11.53
C ALA A 186 21.07 -18.84 10.06
N THR A 187 21.37 -19.76 9.15
CA THR A 187 21.28 -19.52 7.71
C THR A 187 19.94 -20.03 7.20
N PHE A 188 19.06 -19.12 6.80
CA PHE A 188 17.79 -19.46 6.18
C PHE A 188 17.88 -19.35 4.66
N THR A 189 17.25 -20.27 3.95
CA THR A 189 17.10 -20.26 2.49
C THR A 189 15.65 -20.49 2.11
N ILE A 190 15.22 -19.98 0.96
CA ILE A 190 13.88 -20.24 0.43
C ILE A 190 13.84 -21.65 -0.19
N VAL A 191 12.81 -22.43 0.12
CA VAL A 191 12.69 -23.84 -0.28
C VAL A 191 12.42 -24.03 -1.78
N SER A 192 11.68 -23.12 -2.41
CA SER A 192 11.19 -23.29 -3.79
C SER A 192 11.20 -22.02 -4.63
N GLY A 193 12.20 -21.14 -4.42
CA GLY A 193 12.13 -19.76 -4.91
C GLY A 193 10.89 -19.03 -4.40
N ALA A 194 10.76 -17.75 -4.72
CA ALA A 194 9.54 -16.98 -4.48
C ALA A 194 9.27 -16.11 -5.69
N ASP A 195 8.12 -16.30 -6.32
CA ASP A 195 7.72 -15.52 -7.49
C ASP A 195 7.06 -14.19 -7.06
N ALA A 196 7.12 -13.18 -7.92
CA ALA A 196 6.38 -11.94 -7.81
C ALA A 196 4.88 -12.24 -7.71
N GLY A 197 4.23 -11.65 -6.71
CA GLY A 197 2.84 -11.94 -6.36
C GLY A 197 2.67 -13.07 -5.34
N SER A 198 3.74 -13.71 -4.88
CA SER A 198 3.67 -14.68 -3.77
C SER A 198 3.28 -13.99 -2.47
N ALA A 199 2.17 -14.41 -1.86
CA ALA A 199 1.68 -13.90 -0.57
C ALA A 199 2.26 -14.64 0.65
N TYR A 200 3.08 -15.66 0.41
CA TYR A 200 3.79 -16.40 1.44
C TYR A 200 5.12 -16.91 0.92
N VAL A 201 6.06 -17.14 1.82
CA VAL A 201 7.37 -17.71 1.53
C VAL A 201 7.60 -18.90 2.45
N THR A 202 8.19 -19.97 1.93
CA THR A 202 8.62 -21.11 2.75
C THR A 202 10.13 -21.13 2.83
N ILE A 203 10.66 -21.05 4.04
CA ILE A 203 12.08 -21.06 4.33
C ILE A 203 12.49 -22.35 5.04
N THR A 204 13.75 -22.74 4.88
CA THR A 204 14.40 -23.85 5.56
C THR A 204 15.74 -23.39 6.10
N GLY A 205 16.33 -24.14 7.04
CA GLY A 205 17.68 -23.84 7.52
C GLY A 205 17.91 -24.08 9.02
N SER A 206 16.85 -24.34 9.79
CA SER A 206 16.98 -24.65 11.21
C SER A 206 15.88 -25.60 11.70
N THR A 207 16.21 -26.40 12.71
CA THR A 207 15.24 -27.18 13.50
C THR A 207 14.59 -26.33 14.60
N SER A 208 15.01 -25.08 14.78
CA SER A 208 14.41 -24.13 15.72
C SER A 208 13.60 -23.09 14.96
N PRO A 209 12.56 -22.48 15.55
CA PRO A 209 11.89 -21.32 14.96
C PRO A 209 12.92 -20.25 14.57
N PRO A 210 12.67 -19.45 13.52
CA PRO A 210 13.46 -18.27 13.26
C PRO A 210 13.44 -17.39 14.50
N LEU A 211 14.62 -17.18 15.07
CA LEU A 211 14.84 -16.29 16.19
C LEU A 211 15.34 -14.97 15.64
N ILE A 212 14.75 -13.87 16.10
CA ILE A 212 15.32 -12.54 15.90
C ILE A 212 16.19 -12.31 17.13
N ASP A 213 17.51 -12.32 16.94
CA ASP A 213 18.47 -12.03 18.02
C ASP A 213 18.55 -10.52 18.26
N VAL A 214 18.30 -10.15 19.52
CA VAL A 214 18.22 -8.78 20.01
C VAL A 214 19.11 -8.63 21.20
N ASP A 215 20.22 -7.93 21.07
CA ASP A 215 21.11 -7.63 22.20
C ASP A 215 21.42 -8.88 23.08
N GLY A 216 21.48 -10.08 22.47
CA GLY A 216 21.70 -11.37 23.14
C GLY A 216 20.45 -12.10 23.67
N VAL A 217 19.25 -11.63 23.35
CA VAL A 217 17.95 -12.24 23.69
C VAL A 217 17.21 -12.64 22.42
N SER A 218 17.03 -13.94 22.23
CA SER A 218 16.32 -14.50 21.07
C SER A 218 14.80 -14.46 21.27
N THR A 219 14.09 -13.70 20.43
CA THR A 219 12.61 -13.68 20.40
C THR A 219 12.07 -14.42 19.19
N ASN A 220 10.94 -15.12 19.33
CA ASN A 220 10.30 -15.85 18.23
C ASN A 220 9.67 -14.89 17.21
N ILE A 221 9.76 -15.24 15.93
CA ILE A 221 9.09 -14.54 14.81
C ILE A 221 7.55 -14.46 14.90
N SER A 222 6.94 -15.13 15.88
CA SER A 222 5.50 -15.12 16.12
C SER A 222 4.97 -13.78 16.67
N ASP A 223 5.85 -12.91 17.16
CA ASP A 223 5.47 -11.68 17.85
C ASP A 223 4.92 -10.62 16.89
N ASN A 224 4.10 -9.69 17.41
CA ASN A 224 3.67 -8.51 16.68
C ASN A 224 4.91 -7.74 16.19
N ASN A 225 4.89 -7.24 14.96
CA ASN A 225 5.91 -6.35 14.38
C ASN A 225 7.22 -7.02 13.93
N SER A 226 7.16 -8.28 13.50
CA SER A 226 8.25 -8.95 12.79
C SER A 226 8.16 -8.73 11.27
N TYR A 227 9.31 -8.49 10.65
CA TYR A 227 9.44 -8.22 9.22
C TYR A 227 10.42 -9.20 8.58
N LEU A 228 10.07 -9.69 7.40
CA LEU A 228 10.94 -10.45 6.52
C LEU A 228 11.73 -9.47 5.64
N VAL A 229 13.05 -9.66 5.56
CA VAL A 229 13.94 -8.96 4.65
C VAL A 229 14.51 -9.96 3.67
N LEU A 230 14.22 -9.78 2.38
CA LEU A 230 14.78 -10.58 1.29
C LEU A 230 15.76 -9.72 0.52
N THR A 231 17.03 -10.11 0.52
CA THR A 231 18.08 -9.46 -0.28
C THR A 231 18.58 -10.47 -1.30
N ASP A 232 18.53 -10.15 -2.59
CA ASP A 232 19.07 -11.08 -3.58
C ASP A 232 20.61 -11.13 -3.49
N SER A 233 21.17 -12.34 -3.37
CA SER A 233 22.62 -12.51 -3.22
C SER A 233 23.28 -12.43 -4.60
N GLY A 234 24.15 -11.44 -4.82
CA GLY A 234 24.96 -11.34 -6.04
C GLY A 234 24.67 -10.17 -6.98
N ASN A 235 24.37 -8.98 -6.44
CA ASN A 235 24.11 -7.75 -7.21
C ASN A 235 22.97 -7.87 -8.23
N ALA A 236 21.97 -8.74 -8.01
CA ALA A 236 20.80 -8.75 -8.87
C ALA A 236 20.04 -7.43 -8.70
N THR A 237 20.03 -6.63 -9.77
CA THR A 237 19.41 -5.31 -9.79
C THR A 237 18.02 -5.35 -10.41
N VAL A 238 17.15 -4.45 -9.98
CA VAL A 238 15.91 -4.11 -10.66
C VAL A 238 16.15 -2.82 -11.43
N ASP A 239 15.76 -2.77 -12.71
CA ASP A 239 15.81 -1.51 -13.44
C ASP A 239 14.77 -0.55 -12.87
N ILE A 240 15.11 0.73 -12.79
CA ILE A 240 14.25 1.76 -12.19
C ILE A 240 13.79 2.80 -13.21
N GLN A 241 14.26 2.68 -14.45
CA GLN A 241 13.73 3.42 -15.60
C GLN A 241 12.68 2.61 -16.37
N THR A 242 11.77 3.31 -17.03
CA THR A 242 10.63 2.75 -17.77
C THR A 242 10.64 3.02 -19.27
N TYR A 243 11.23 4.13 -19.71
CA TYR A 243 11.12 4.61 -21.10
C TYR A 243 12.37 4.39 -21.95
N ARG A 244 13.49 4.03 -21.35
CA ARG A 244 14.76 3.79 -22.03
C ARG A 244 15.29 2.40 -21.68
N GLU A 245 15.87 1.73 -22.66
CA GLU A 245 16.61 0.50 -22.41
C GLU A 245 17.82 0.83 -21.54
N THR A 246 17.88 0.26 -20.34
CA THR A 246 19.07 0.32 -19.51
C THR A 246 20.20 -0.34 -20.29
N ASN A 247 21.32 0.35 -20.53
CA ASN A 247 22.44 -0.21 -21.28
C ASN A 247 22.97 -1.46 -20.56
N VAL A 248 22.56 -2.65 -21.00
CA VAL A 248 22.91 -3.95 -20.37
C VAL A 248 24.35 -4.38 -20.69
N GLY A 249 25.17 -3.49 -21.26
CA GLY A 249 26.38 -3.88 -21.98
C GLY A 249 27.73 -3.54 -21.34
N ASP A 250 27.97 -2.32 -20.84
CA ASP A 250 29.37 -1.85 -20.77
C ASP A 250 29.72 -0.75 -19.77
N VAL A 251 28.83 -0.36 -18.85
CA VAL A 251 29.14 0.76 -17.94
C VAL A 251 29.41 0.22 -16.53
N LYS A 252 30.71 0.14 -16.21
CA LYS A 252 31.26 -0.09 -14.86
C LYS A 252 30.90 1.02 -13.85
N ASP A 253 30.14 2.02 -14.28
CA ASP A 253 29.83 3.24 -13.52
C ASP A 253 28.34 3.38 -13.15
N HIS A 254 27.46 2.46 -13.57
CA HIS A 254 26.18 2.28 -12.88
C HIS A 254 26.48 1.52 -11.61
N THR A 255 26.58 2.23 -10.49
CA THR A 255 26.91 1.58 -9.22
C THR A 255 25.85 0.52 -8.92
N ASP A 256 26.27 -0.75 -8.83
CA ASP A 256 25.57 -1.87 -8.17
C ASP A 256 25.27 -1.59 -6.67
N ALA A 257 25.32 -0.33 -6.26
CA ALA A 257 25.18 0.14 -4.91
C ALA A 257 23.85 0.87 -4.76
N TRP A 258 23.31 0.78 -3.55
CA TRP A 258 22.15 1.57 -3.17
C TRP A 258 22.38 3.07 -3.43
N PRO A 259 21.43 3.79 -4.05
CA PRO A 259 21.59 5.21 -4.27
C PRO A 259 21.64 5.93 -2.92
N ASN A 260 22.75 6.61 -2.64
CA ASN A 260 22.90 7.37 -1.40
C ASN A 260 22.12 8.69 -1.51
N VAL A 261 21.50 9.10 -0.40
CA VAL A 261 21.01 10.48 -0.20
C VAL A 261 22.19 11.42 -0.46
N GLY A 262 22.04 12.35 -1.40
CA GLY A 262 23.08 13.30 -1.82
C GLY A 262 23.91 12.87 -3.03
N ALA A 263 23.79 11.64 -3.53
CA ALA A 263 24.54 11.19 -4.70
C ALA A 263 24.09 11.92 -5.98
N SER A 264 25.07 12.29 -6.81
CA SER A 264 24.85 12.90 -8.14
C SER A 264 25.00 11.88 -9.28
N ASN A 265 25.18 10.60 -8.94
CA ASN A 265 25.45 9.56 -9.93
C ASN A 265 24.18 9.20 -10.71
N VAL A 266 24.34 8.88 -12.00
CA VAL A 266 23.29 8.27 -12.82
C VAL A 266 22.88 6.93 -12.18
N PHE A 267 21.58 6.74 -11.92
CA PHE A 267 21.07 5.55 -11.25
C PHE A 267 19.89 4.97 -12.02
N ASP A 268 20.16 3.90 -12.77
CA ASP A 268 19.18 3.22 -13.64
C ASP A 268 18.81 1.83 -13.13
N LYS A 269 19.53 1.36 -12.12
CA LYS A 269 19.40 0.07 -11.47
C LYS A 269 19.50 0.22 -9.96
N ALA A 270 18.75 -0.61 -9.23
CA ALA A 270 18.80 -0.67 -7.77
C ALA A 270 18.93 -2.11 -7.29
N VAL A 271 19.70 -2.34 -6.22
CA VAL A 271 19.88 -3.67 -5.61
C VAL A 271 18.54 -4.19 -5.09
N LYS A 272 18.10 -5.36 -5.57
CA LYS A 272 16.80 -5.94 -5.20
C LYS A 272 16.76 -6.36 -3.72
N GLN A 273 16.18 -5.51 -2.89
CA GLN A 273 15.86 -5.81 -1.50
C GLN A 273 14.43 -5.42 -1.15
N GLU A 274 13.66 -6.36 -0.60
CA GLU A 274 12.27 -6.15 -0.18
C GLU A 274 12.10 -6.42 1.31
N VAL A 275 11.21 -5.64 1.93
CA VAL A 275 10.80 -5.78 3.32
C VAL A 275 9.30 -6.00 3.35
N ARG A 276 8.84 -6.98 4.13
CA ARG A 276 7.43 -7.36 4.27
C ARG A 276 7.06 -7.65 5.70
N ARG A 277 5.87 -7.23 6.13
CA ARG A 277 5.40 -7.56 7.47
C ARG A 277 4.92 -9.00 7.49
N ILE A 278 5.26 -9.72 8.54
CA ILE A 278 4.82 -11.10 8.72
C ILE A 278 3.49 -11.10 9.48
N ILE A 279 2.45 -11.61 8.84
CA ILE A 279 1.09 -11.69 9.41
C ILE A 279 0.77 -13.09 9.95
N GLY A 280 1.52 -14.11 9.53
CA GLY A 280 1.29 -15.49 9.96
C GLY A 280 2.56 -16.31 9.94
N TYR A 281 2.60 -17.32 10.80
CA TYR A 281 3.71 -18.26 10.92
C TYR A 281 3.18 -19.67 11.11
N ALA A 282 3.72 -20.61 10.35
CA ALA A 282 3.51 -22.04 10.55
C ALA A 282 4.83 -22.77 10.43
N ARG A 283 4.94 -23.86 11.18
CA ARG A 283 6.11 -24.70 11.22
C ARG A 283 5.75 -26.12 10.88
N ASN A 284 6.50 -26.72 9.98
CA ASN A 284 6.47 -28.14 9.69
C ASN A 284 7.89 -28.69 9.70
N ALA A 285 8.28 -29.31 10.82
CA ALA A 285 9.65 -29.76 11.09
C ALA A 285 10.70 -28.64 10.89
N ASN A 286 11.46 -28.69 9.79
CA ASN A 286 12.53 -27.76 9.42
C ASN A 286 12.10 -26.71 8.39
N GLN A 287 10.85 -26.75 7.95
CA GLN A 287 10.26 -25.78 7.05
C GLN A 287 9.40 -24.80 7.85
N HIS A 288 9.58 -23.52 7.56
CA HIS A 288 8.81 -22.44 8.14
C HIS A 288 8.08 -21.71 7.03
N THR A 289 6.76 -21.66 7.11
CA THR A 289 5.93 -20.89 6.19
C THR A 289 5.59 -19.55 6.83
N LEU A 290 5.96 -18.48 6.15
CA LEU A 290 5.72 -17.10 6.56
C LEU A 290 4.66 -16.51 5.62
N TRP A 291 3.55 -16.02 6.17
CA TRP A 291 2.56 -15.26 5.40
C TRP A 291 2.85 -13.77 5.52
N LEU A 292 2.77 -13.09 4.39
CA LEU A 292 3.12 -11.69 4.23
C LEU A 292 1.85 -10.83 4.19
N ASP A 293 1.93 -9.59 4.67
CA ASP A 293 0.85 -8.60 4.59
C ASP A 293 0.52 -8.23 3.15
N GLU A 294 1.55 -8.04 2.33
CA GLU A 294 1.46 -7.77 0.91
C GLU A 294 2.29 -8.78 0.10
N PRO A 295 1.87 -9.11 -1.14
CA PRO A 295 2.67 -9.97 -2.01
C PRO A 295 4.06 -9.38 -2.33
N LEU A 296 5.00 -10.25 -2.68
CA LEU A 296 6.32 -9.84 -3.20
C LEU A 296 6.17 -9.10 -4.53
N GLN A 297 6.97 -8.05 -4.77
CA GLN A 297 6.98 -7.36 -6.07
C GLN A 297 7.93 -8.02 -7.05
N TYR A 298 8.96 -8.70 -6.55
CA TYR A 298 10.02 -9.28 -7.37
C TYR A 298 10.15 -10.79 -7.17
N ASP A 299 10.70 -11.43 -8.20
CA ASP A 299 11.09 -12.84 -8.14
C ASP A 299 12.43 -13.00 -7.39
N TYR A 300 12.53 -14.07 -6.60
CA TYR A 300 13.70 -14.43 -5.82
C TYR A 300 14.02 -15.91 -5.99
N THR A 301 15.21 -16.22 -6.52
CA THR A 301 15.66 -17.61 -6.69
C THR A 301 16.49 -18.09 -5.51
N ASN A 302 17.47 -17.30 -5.06
CA ASN A 302 18.34 -17.62 -3.92
C ASN A 302 18.65 -16.37 -3.06
N PRO A 303 17.64 -15.74 -2.43
CA PRO A 303 17.90 -14.57 -1.61
C PRO A 303 18.56 -14.95 -0.27
N THR A 304 19.31 -14.00 0.27
CA THR A 304 19.61 -13.93 1.69
C THR A 304 18.31 -13.60 2.43
N VAL A 305 17.96 -14.47 3.38
CA VAL A 305 16.76 -14.34 4.23
C VAL A 305 17.18 -13.81 5.60
N GLU A 306 16.71 -12.61 5.94
CA GLU A 306 16.96 -11.96 7.23
C GLU A 306 15.67 -11.42 7.82
N PHE A 307 15.71 -11.01 9.09
CA PHE A 307 14.55 -10.48 9.80
C PHE A 307 14.85 -9.13 10.43
N ALA A 308 13.84 -8.28 10.51
CA ALA A 308 13.88 -7.01 11.21
C ALA A 308 12.65 -6.88 12.12
N LYS A 309 12.73 -6.04 13.14
CA LYS A 309 11.58 -5.74 14.00
C LYS A 309 11.71 -4.38 14.68
N TYR A 310 10.59 -3.88 15.19
CA TYR A 310 10.59 -2.73 16.10
C TYR A 310 10.80 -3.17 17.54
N GLU A 311 11.43 -2.29 18.33
CA GLU A 311 11.65 -2.48 19.76
C GLU A 311 11.35 -1.21 20.55
N ALA A 312 10.94 -1.37 21.81
CA ALA A 312 10.64 -0.25 22.70
C ALA A 312 11.89 0.60 23.07
N ALA A 313 13.07 -0.02 23.12
CA ALA A 313 14.35 0.66 23.28
C ALA A 313 14.98 0.98 21.92
N THR A 314 15.93 1.93 21.87
CA THR A 314 16.91 2.02 20.78
C THR A 314 17.93 0.89 20.94
N GLY A 315 17.50 -0.36 20.71
CA GLY A 315 18.39 -1.51 20.60
C GLY A 315 19.17 -1.50 19.29
N ALA A 316 20.22 -2.32 19.18
CA ALA A 316 21.10 -2.34 18.00
C ALA A 316 20.36 -2.73 16.69
N THR A 317 19.17 -3.32 16.80
CA THR A 317 18.41 -3.92 15.68
C THR A 317 17.11 -3.21 15.29
N SER A 318 16.67 -2.18 16.04
CA SER A 318 15.43 -1.46 15.73
C SER A 318 15.74 -0.11 15.07
N PRO A 319 15.05 0.24 13.98
CA PRO A 319 14.96 1.63 13.54
C PRO A 319 14.39 2.50 14.67
N GLY A 320 14.85 3.75 14.74
CA GLY A 320 14.37 4.68 15.74
C GLY A 320 14.91 6.10 15.59
N ARG A 321 14.23 7.04 16.23
CA ARG A 321 14.61 8.45 16.28
C ARG A 321 14.87 8.92 17.70
N ALA A 322 16.02 9.55 17.90
CA ALA A 322 16.39 10.19 19.15
C ALA A 322 15.61 11.50 19.36
N SER A 323 15.52 11.99 20.60
CA SER A 323 14.91 13.30 20.89
C SER A 323 15.62 14.48 20.22
N THR A 324 16.88 14.29 19.82
CA THR A 324 17.65 15.27 19.04
C THR A 324 17.24 15.34 17.57
N GLY A 325 16.41 14.39 17.12
CA GLY A 325 15.96 14.25 15.74
C GLY A 325 16.79 13.32 14.88
N VAL A 326 17.95 12.85 15.37
CA VAL A 326 18.86 11.95 14.68
C VAL A 326 18.29 10.52 14.61
N LEU A 327 18.46 9.89 13.45
CA LEU A 327 18.05 8.51 13.19
C LEU A 327 19.08 7.51 13.70
N THR A 328 18.58 6.40 14.24
CA THR A 328 19.33 5.20 14.61
C THR A 328 18.83 4.06 13.72
N ASN A 329 19.73 3.35 13.05
CA ASN A 329 19.40 2.28 12.12
C ASN A 329 18.34 2.69 11.08
N PRO A 330 18.59 3.75 10.29
CA PRO A 330 17.61 4.24 9.32
C PRO A 330 17.28 3.19 8.27
N VAL A 331 16.07 3.31 7.74
CA VAL A 331 15.58 2.58 6.58
C VAL A 331 15.56 3.55 5.40
N GLU A 332 16.11 3.10 4.28
CA GLU A 332 16.11 3.86 3.03
C GLU A 332 15.13 3.17 2.08
N HIS A 333 14.25 3.94 1.45
CA HIS A 333 13.28 3.47 0.46
C HIS A 333 13.51 4.18 -0.86
N LEU A 334 13.49 3.41 -1.95
CA LEU A 334 13.45 3.94 -3.31
C LEU A 334 12.09 3.61 -3.92
N TYR A 335 11.28 4.63 -4.16
CA TYR A 335 10.00 4.54 -4.84
C TYR A 335 10.13 4.99 -6.29
N PHE A 336 9.51 4.25 -7.19
CA PHE A 336 9.58 4.53 -8.63
C PHE A 336 8.35 3.94 -9.33
N SER A 337 8.02 4.49 -10.49
CA SER A 337 6.82 4.07 -11.22
C SER A 337 7.08 2.92 -12.19
N ARG A 338 6.19 1.91 -12.17
CA ARG A 338 6.11 0.84 -13.18
C ARG A 338 4.66 0.36 -13.38
N GLU A 339 4.50 -0.90 -13.77
CA GLU A 339 3.26 -1.51 -14.25
C GLU A 339 2.13 -1.63 -13.22
N LYS A 340 2.41 -1.62 -11.91
CA LYS A 340 1.43 -1.96 -10.87
C LYS A 340 1.37 -0.90 -9.79
N VAL A 341 0.16 -0.53 -9.39
CA VAL A 341 -0.11 0.39 -8.28
C VAL A 341 -0.81 -0.40 -7.16
N PRO A 342 -0.25 -0.43 -5.93
CA PRO A 342 -0.80 -1.18 -4.81
C PRO A 342 -2.10 -0.55 -4.32
N SER A 343 -2.95 -1.38 -3.71
CA SER A 343 -4.18 -0.91 -3.07
C SER A 343 -4.02 -0.80 -1.56
N PHE A 344 -4.70 0.17 -0.95
CA PHE A 344 -4.79 0.30 0.50
C PHE A 344 -6.24 0.19 0.98
N SER A 345 -6.43 0.16 2.31
CA SER A 345 -7.74 0.28 2.95
C SER A 345 -7.74 1.49 3.88
N MET A 346 -8.86 2.20 3.94
CA MET A 346 -9.03 3.37 4.80
C MET A 346 -10.18 3.14 5.77
N GLU A 347 -9.87 3.11 7.06
CA GLU A 347 -10.86 3.14 8.12
C GLU A 347 -11.25 4.58 8.45
N VAL A 348 -12.55 4.82 8.59
CA VAL A 348 -13.11 6.09 9.04
C VAL A 348 -14.13 5.80 10.12
N SER A 349 -13.92 6.36 11.31
CA SER A 349 -14.87 6.28 12.39
C SER A 349 -15.34 7.69 12.78
N LEU A 350 -16.66 7.87 12.85
CA LEU A 350 -17.29 9.07 13.39
C LEU A 350 -17.95 8.71 14.71
N ARG A 351 -17.60 9.43 15.77
CA ARG A 351 -18.08 9.18 17.13
C ARG A 351 -18.82 10.38 17.67
N ARG A 352 -19.84 10.14 18.49
CA ARG A 352 -20.57 11.20 19.19
C ARG A 352 -19.81 11.75 20.38
N LEU A 353 -19.11 10.86 21.09
CA LEU A 353 -18.36 11.14 22.31
C LEU A 353 -17.01 10.46 22.25
N ASP A 354 -16.04 11.01 22.99
CA ASP A 354 -14.73 10.41 23.20
C ASP A 354 -14.80 9.35 24.31
N GLN A 355 -15.52 8.27 24.04
CA GLN A 355 -15.60 7.08 24.90
C GLN A 355 -15.28 5.83 24.07
N GLY A 356 -14.76 4.80 24.74
CA GLY A 356 -14.41 3.52 24.11
C GLY A 356 -15.63 2.80 23.53
N HIS A 357 -15.38 1.87 22.60
CA HIS A 357 -16.41 1.01 22.03
C HIS A 357 -17.18 0.28 23.15
N ASN A 358 -18.50 0.13 23.02
CA ASN A 358 -19.39 -0.52 24.01
C ASN A 358 -19.56 0.18 25.38
N ALA A 359 -19.15 1.45 25.55
CA ALA A 359 -19.34 2.16 26.82
C ALA A 359 -20.81 2.57 27.16
N GLY A 360 -21.79 2.31 26.27
CA GLY A 360 -23.20 2.65 26.52
C GLY A 360 -24.17 1.72 25.82
N THR A 361 -25.12 1.17 26.58
CA THR A 361 -26.13 0.23 26.10
C THR A 361 -27.43 0.90 25.63
N THR A 362 -27.52 2.24 25.72
CA THR A 362 -28.79 2.97 25.51
C THR A 362 -28.59 4.20 24.61
N ASP A 363 -29.30 4.22 23.49
CA ASP A 363 -29.34 5.30 22.50
C ASP A 363 -29.63 6.66 23.14
N GLY A 364 -28.75 7.64 22.90
CA GLY A 364 -28.94 9.00 23.40
C GLY A 364 -28.67 9.18 24.91
N SER A 365 -28.14 8.16 25.59
CA SER A 365 -27.67 8.29 26.97
C SER A 365 -26.35 9.07 27.04
N THR A 366 -25.99 9.52 28.24
CA THR A 366 -24.73 10.24 28.50
C THR A 366 -23.48 9.37 28.37
N THR A 367 -23.64 8.06 28.17
CA THR A 367 -22.56 7.10 27.89
C THR A 367 -22.64 6.53 26.47
N ASP A 368 -23.47 7.13 25.59
CA ASP A 368 -23.66 6.69 24.20
C ASP A 368 -22.40 6.94 23.35
N SER A 369 -21.53 5.93 23.30
CA SER A 369 -20.29 5.90 22.50
C SER A 369 -20.52 5.53 21.03
N LYS A 370 -21.77 5.34 20.59
CA LYS A 370 -22.11 4.85 19.25
C LYS A 370 -21.27 5.50 18.16
N GLN A 371 -20.67 4.63 17.35
CA GLN A 371 -19.79 5.01 16.27
C GLN A 371 -20.38 4.60 14.93
N LEU A 372 -20.25 5.48 13.94
CA LEU A 372 -20.40 5.09 12.54
C LEU A 372 -19.01 4.75 12.03
N THR A 373 -18.76 3.47 11.77
CA THR A 373 -17.48 3.03 11.23
C THR A 373 -17.65 2.54 9.81
N ARG A 374 -16.78 3.03 8.93
CA ARG A 374 -16.67 2.60 7.54
C ARG A 374 -15.25 2.18 7.23
N VAL A 375 -15.11 1.07 6.53
CA VAL A 375 -13.82 0.63 5.98
C VAL A 375 -13.93 0.60 4.47
N PHE A 376 -13.27 1.55 3.83
CA PHE A 376 -13.11 1.58 2.38
C PHE A 376 -11.96 0.64 2.00
N ARG A 377 -12.23 -0.30 1.10
CA ARG A 377 -11.33 -1.39 0.75
C ARG A 377 -10.97 -1.35 -0.73
N GLY A 378 -9.73 -1.75 -1.04
CA GLY A 378 -9.24 -1.75 -2.41
C GLY A 378 -9.13 -0.33 -2.98
N CYS A 379 -8.76 0.64 -2.14
CA CYS A 379 -8.50 2.00 -2.56
C CYS A 379 -7.25 2.01 -3.44
N LYS A 380 -7.34 2.55 -4.65
CA LYS A 380 -6.18 2.82 -5.51
C LYS A 380 -6.09 4.32 -5.78
N VAL A 381 -4.88 4.86 -5.70
CA VAL A 381 -4.60 6.25 -6.04
C VAL A 381 -4.89 6.44 -7.51
N LYS A 382 -5.70 7.44 -7.84
CA LYS A 382 -5.98 7.85 -9.22
C LYS A 382 -4.99 8.93 -9.63
N ASP A 383 -4.86 9.96 -8.80
CA ASP A 383 -3.97 11.07 -9.02
C ASP A 383 -3.49 11.63 -7.67
N PHE A 384 -2.31 12.23 -7.70
CA PHE A 384 -1.69 12.86 -6.55
C PHE A 384 -1.08 14.20 -6.94
N SER A 385 -1.02 15.12 -5.99
CA SER A 385 -0.38 16.41 -6.14
C SER A 385 0.50 16.68 -4.93
N LEU A 386 1.72 17.12 -5.19
CA LEU A 386 2.71 17.48 -4.20
C LEU A 386 2.98 18.97 -4.32
N THR A 387 2.73 19.72 -3.26
CA THR A 387 2.91 21.16 -3.23
C THR A 387 3.88 21.55 -2.11
N ALA A 388 4.75 22.52 -2.41
CA ALA A 388 5.46 23.27 -1.39
C ALA A 388 5.28 24.76 -1.68
N ASP A 389 4.85 25.49 -0.65
CA ASP A 389 4.68 26.95 -0.72
C ASP A 389 5.92 27.67 -0.17
N THR A 390 5.85 29.00 -0.06
CA THR A 390 6.95 29.86 0.42
C THR A 390 7.45 29.52 1.83
N ASP A 391 6.62 28.85 2.65
CA ASP A 391 7.01 28.34 3.97
C ASP A 391 7.67 26.95 3.90
N ALA A 392 7.90 26.42 2.70
CA ALA A 392 8.54 25.14 2.36
C ALA A 392 7.91 23.87 2.99
N ALA A 393 6.69 23.95 3.52
CA ALA A 393 5.97 22.80 4.02
C ALA A 393 5.51 21.89 2.87
N LEU A 394 6.00 20.65 2.86
CA LEU A 394 5.62 19.67 1.84
C LEU A 394 4.25 19.07 2.12
N ARG A 395 3.29 19.34 1.23
CA ARG A 395 1.91 18.86 1.29
C ARG A 395 1.61 17.92 0.14
N MET A 396 0.89 16.84 0.44
CA MET A 396 0.44 15.89 -0.55
C MET A 396 -1.07 15.77 -0.52
N THR A 397 -1.68 15.92 -1.69
CA THR A 397 -3.08 15.61 -1.95
C THR A 397 -3.13 14.30 -2.72
N VAL A 398 -3.96 13.38 -2.28
CA VAL A 398 -4.18 12.09 -2.93
C VAL A 398 -5.67 11.93 -3.21
N ASN A 399 -6.00 11.69 -4.48
CA ASN A 399 -7.32 11.35 -4.93
C ASN A 399 -7.37 9.86 -5.25
N PHE A 400 -8.40 9.17 -4.75
CA PHE A 400 -8.52 7.72 -4.87
C PHE A 400 -9.98 7.28 -4.99
N ASP A 401 -10.16 6.14 -5.65
CA ASP A 401 -11.45 5.45 -5.72
C ASP A 401 -11.35 4.13 -4.97
N SER A 402 -12.44 3.74 -4.31
CA SER A 402 -12.51 2.50 -3.52
C SER A 402 -13.30 1.43 -4.27
N ALA A 403 -12.90 0.17 -4.15
CA ALA A 403 -13.63 -0.93 -4.78
C ALA A 403 -14.87 -1.29 -3.96
N PHE A 404 -14.73 -1.37 -2.63
CA PHE A 404 -15.79 -1.78 -1.73
C PHE A 404 -15.84 -0.89 -0.48
N CYS A 405 -17.00 -0.82 0.14
CA CYS A 405 -17.20 -0.17 1.43
C CYS A 405 -17.87 -1.16 2.38
N TYR A 406 -17.25 -1.37 3.54
CA TYR A 406 -17.87 -2.01 4.69
C TYR A 406 -18.42 -0.90 5.60
N THR A 407 -19.65 -1.06 6.09
CA THR A 407 -20.24 -0.14 7.06
C THR A 407 -20.75 -0.94 8.24
N ASP A 408 -20.24 -0.64 9.43
CA ASP A 408 -20.87 -1.06 10.68
C ASP A 408 -21.73 0.09 11.20
N THR A 409 -22.96 -0.23 11.55
CA THR A 409 -23.91 0.74 12.12
C THR A 409 -24.46 0.30 13.46
N GLY A 410 -24.13 -0.92 13.94
CA GLY A 410 -24.65 -1.54 15.17
C GLY A 410 -26.19 -1.63 15.31
N ARG A 411 -26.95 -1.04 14.38
CA ARG A 411 -28.39 -0.78 14.44
C ARG A 411 -29.26 -1.87 13.81
N LEU A 412 -28.68 -2.67 12.93
CA LEU A 412 -29.40 -3.67 12.14
C LEU A 412 -29.48 -5.05 12.82
N GLU A 413 -28.85 -5.21 13.99
CA GLU A 413 -28.88 -6.45 14.78
C GLU A 413 -30.17 -6.54 15.61
N ASP A 414 -30.68 -7.78 15.79
CA ASP A 414 -31.85 -8.10 16.61
C ASP A 414 -31.66 -7.61 18.07
N ASN A 415 -32.76 -7.26 18.75
CA ASN A 415 -32.84 -6.75 20.12
C ASN A 415 -31.92 -7.46 21.13
N ALA A 416 -31.68 -8.77 21.03
CA ALA A 416 -30.79 -9.52 21.94
C ALA A 416 -29.29 -9.44 21.56
N ASN A 417 -28.97 -8.98 20.35
CA ASN A 417 -27.63 -8.94 19.76
C ASN A 417 -27.18 -7.53 19.34
N LYS A 418 -27.89 -6.48 19.75
CA LYS A 418 -27.58 -5.06 19.43
C LYS A 418 -26.25 -4.60 20.01
N GLY A 419 -25.44 -3.92 19.21
CA GLY A 419 -24.15 -3.35 19.60
C GLY A 419 -23.29 -3.07 18.38
N ASP A 420 -22.24 -2.27 18.53
CA ASP A 420 -21.23 -2.10 17.48
C ASP A 420 -20.29 -3.33 17.51
N ARG A 421 -20.17 -4.04 16.38
CA ARG A 421 -19.32 -5.24 16.27
C ARG A 421 -17.87 -4.86 16.08
N TYR A 422 -17.65 -3.82 15.27
CA TYR A 422 -16.34 -3.36 14.84
C TYR A 422 -15.73 -2.43 15.87
N ASN A 423 -14.56 -2.78 16.38
CA ASN A 423 -13.75 -1.94 17.24
C ASN A 423 -12.89 -1.01 16.38
N ALA A 424 -13.30 0.27 16.29
CA ALA A 424 -12.56 1.26 15.53
C ALA A 424 -11.28 1.69 16.24
N HIS A 425 -10.20 1.82 15.48
CA HIS A 425 -8.87 2.10 16.02
C HIS A 425 -8.80 3.50 16.60
N ARG A 426 -8.24 3.61 17.82
CA ARG A 426 -7.87 4.88 18.44
C ARG A 426 -6.36 5.00 18.41
N LEU A 427 -5.88 5.78 17.45
CA LEU A 427 -4.46 5.81 17.13
C LEU A 427 -3.54 6.02 18.35
N PHE A 428 -3.85 6.95 19.25
CA PHE A 428 -2.97 7.28 20.39
C PHE A 428 -3.30 6.54 21.69
N GLU A 429 -4.42 5.84 21.74
CA GLU A 429 -4.91 5.19 22.97
C GLU A 429 -4.84 3.68 22.89
N ASP A 430 -5.13 3.11 21.71
CA ASP A 430 -5.17 1.67 21.48
C ASP A 430 -3.99 1.24 20.60
N THR A 431 -3.80 1.91 19.46
CA THR A 431 -2.83 1.51 18.43
C THR A 431 -1.39 1.91 18.76
N ALA A 432 -1.16 3.10 19.32
CA ALA A 432 0.17 3.68 19.54
C ALA A 432 0.34 4.10 21.01
N ALA A 433 -0.14 3.26 21.93
CA ALA A 433 -0.16 3.52 23.37
C ALA A 433 1.24 3.47 24.02
N ASN A 434 2.15 2.66 23.45
CA ASN A 434 3.51 2.47 23.95
C ASN A 434 4.56 2.78 22.87
N LEU A 435 5.84 2.86 23.25
CA LEU A 435 6.92 3.23 22.32
C LEU A 435 7.10 2.25 21.17
N LEU A 436 6.90 0.96 21.39
CA LEU A 436 7.02 -0.07 20.35
C LEU A 436 5.95 0.14 19.28
N ASP A 437 4.69 0.24 19.69
CA ASP A 437 3.57 0.34 18.76
C ASP A 437 3.53 1.72 18.09
N ARG A 438 4.04 2.75 18.76
CA ARG A 438 4.32 4.06 18.15
C ARG A 438 5.30 3.98 16.99
N LYS A 439 6.41 3.25 17.13
CA LYS A 439 7.34 3.04 16.00
C LYS A 439 6.66 2.26 14.87
N ALA A 440 5.93 1.19 15.21
CA ALA A 440 5.21 0.38 14.23
C ALA A 440 4.12 1.15 13.46
N SER A 441 3.51 2.14 14.10
CA SER A 441 2.52 3.03 13.49
C SER A 441 3.12 4.19 12.69
N GLY A 442 4.45 4.35 12.72
CA GLY A 442 5.18 5.47 12.09
C GLY A 442 5.16 6.78 12.91
N ILE A 443 4.86 6.73 14.21
CA ILE A 443 4.79 7.88 15.12
C ILE A 443 5.99 7.92 16.08
N GLU A 444 7.12 8.33 15.51
CA GLU A 444 8.38 8.64 16.18
C GLU A 444 8.27 9.50 17.46
N LYS A 445 9.28 9.44 18.33
CA LYS A 445 9.46 10.46 19.38
C LYS A 445 9.70 11.81 18.70
N GLY A 446 8.91 12.81 19.07
CA GLY A 446 9.02 14.16 18.51
C GLY A 446 8.41 14.32 17.11
N THR A 447 7.70 13.32 16.58
CA THR A 447 6.99 13.44 15.29
C THR A 447 5.46 13.62 15.42
N GLN A 448 4.95 13.65 16.66
CA GLN A 448 3.52 13.79 16.97
C GLN A 448 2.93 15.17 16.69
N LYS A 449 3.78 16.19 16.62
CA LYS A 449 3.42 17.56 16.24
C LYS A 449 3.81 17.76 14.77
N PRO A 450 3.28 18.78 14.06
CA PRO A 450 3.61 18.99 12.65
C PRO A 450 5.12 19.14 12.51
N PHE A 451 5.78 18.04 12.15
CA PHE A 451 7.22 17.92 12.02
C PHE A 451 7.46 17.66 10.54
N MET A 452 7.30 18.74 9.78
CA MET A 452 7.23 18.71 8.33
C MET A 452 8.63 18.76 7.74
N PHE A 453 8.73 18.31 6.49
CA PHE A 453 9.88 18.59 5.66
C PHE A 453 9.88 20.08 5.31
N TYR A 454 11.03 20.72 5.46
CA TYR A 454 11.27 22.15 5.18
C TYR A 454 12.60 22.31 4.42
N ASN A 455 12.85 23.49 3.86
CA ASN A 455 14.10 23.86 3.20
C ASN A 455 14.43 22.99 1.97
N GLY A 456 13.51 22.95 1.00
CA GLY A 456 13.76 22.33 -0.30
C GLY A 456 14.93 23.01 -1.03
N ILE A 457 15.95 22.24 -1.43
CA ILE A 457 17.01 22.70 -2.32
C ILE A 457 16.75 22.13 -3.71
N ILE A 458 16.90 22.97 -4.73
CA ILE A 458 16.83 22.56 -6.14
C ILE A 458 18.24 22.59 -6.72
N THR A 459 18.65 21.46 -7.27
CA THR A 459 19.80 21.41 -8.17
C THR A 459 19.31 21.10 -9.58
N VAL A 460 19.79 21.87 -10.55
CA VAL A 460 19.53 21.69 -11.98
C VAL A 460 20.86 21.87 -12.71
N LEU A 461 21.20 20.99 -13.67
CA LEU A 461 22.49 21.03 -14.38
C LEU A 461 23.73 20.97 -13.43
N GLY A 462 23.61 20.25 -12.31
CA GLY A 462 24.68 20.07 -11.31
C GLY A 462 25.01 21.34 -10.49
N GLN A 463 24.27 22.43 -10.68
CA GLN A 463 24.41 23.68 -9.93
C GLN A 463 23.20 23.85 -9.00
N THR A 464 23.43 24.34 -7.79
CA THR A 464 22.34 24.76 -6.90
C THR A 464 21.77 26.07 -7.42
N VAL A 465 20.66 25.97 -8.16
CA VAL A 465 20.01 27.13 -8.81
C VAL A 465 19.22 27.98 -7.80
N GLY A 466 18.94 27.45 -6.62
CA GLY A 466 18.37 28.22 -5.52
C GLY A 466 17.59 27.38 -4.50
N GLN A 467 16.90 28.07 -3.59
CA GLN A 467 15.90 27.47 -2.72
C GLN A 467 14.58 27.33 -3.47
N VAL A 468 13.84 26.23 -3.23
CA VAL A 468 12.47 26.06 -3.74
C VAL A 468 11.61 27.22 -3.22
N VAL A 469 11.14 28.11 -4.09
CA VAL A 469 10.19 29.17 -3.70
C VAL A 469 8.78 28.60 -3.66
N SER A 470 8.38 27.91 -4.73
CA SER A 470 7.18 27.08 -4.76
C SER A 470 7.29 26.06 -5.90
N PHE A 471 6.69 24.89 -5.72
CA PHE A 471 6.46 23.95 -6.82
C PHE A 471 5.18 23.16 -6.61
N THR A 472 4.60 22.72 -7.72
CA THR A 472 3.49 21.77 -7.76
C THR A 472 3.88 20.64 -8.70
N LEU A 473 3.99 19.42 -8.16
CA LEU A 473 4.19 18.20 -8.93
C LEU A 473 2.90 17.39 -8.91
N ASN A 474 2.31 17.17 -10.08
CA ASN A 474 1.12 16.37 -10.27
C ASN A 474 1.50 15.04 -10.92
N GLY A 475 0.91 13.94 -10.44
CA GLY A 475 1.01 12.63 -11.06
C GLY A 475 -0.34 11.98 -11.20
N SER A 476 -0.64 11.44 -12.38
CA SER A 476 -1.83 10.65 -12.67
C SER A 476 -1.41 9.22 -12.95
N THR A 477 -2.04 8.24 -12.29
CA THR A 477 -1.78 6.81 -12.50
C THR A 477 -2.67 6.21 -13.59
N GLY A 478 -3.66 6.97 -14.07
CA GLY A 478 -4.64 6.50 -15.06
C GLY A 478 -5.49 5.31 -14.61
N VAL A 479 -5.56 5.02 -13.29
CA VAL A 479 -6.33 3.89 -12.77
C VAL A 479 -7.82 4.08 -13.04
N GLU A 480 -8.43 3.05 -13.62
CA GLU A 480 -9.88 2.98 -13.86
C GLU A 480 -10.48 1.68 -13.32
N GLN A 481 -11.69 1.77 -12.77
CA GLN A 481 -12.42 0.62 -12.27
C GLN A 481 -13.34 0.05 -13.35
N TYR A 482 -13.14 -1.22 -13.69
CA TYR A 482 -13.91 -1.94 -14.70
C TYR A 482 -14.91 -2.92 -14.09
N TYR A 483 -16.05 -3.02 -14.75
CA TYR A 483 -17.11 -3.99 -14.47
C TYR A 483 -16.97 -5.16 -15.43
N THR A 484 -16.72 -6.35 -14.91
CA THR A 484 -16.61 -7.55 -15.73
C THR A 484 -17.84 -8.43 -15.57
N ILE A 485 -18.35 -8.93 -16.68
CA ILE A 485 -19.29 -10.07 -16.68
C ILE A 485 -18.43 -11.32 -16.55
N SER A 486 -18.53 -12.03 -15.43
CA SER A 486 -17.83 -13.31 -15.27
C SER A 486 -18.69 -14.39 -15.93
N GLY A 487 -18.26 -14.88 -17.09
CA GLY A 487 -18.95 -15.95 -17.80
C GLY A 487 -18.91 -17.26 -17.03
N ALA A 488 -20.08 -17.85 -16.76
CA ALA A 488 -20.16 -19.25 -16.37
C ALA A 488 -20.08 -20.10 -17.65
N ASN A 489 -19.02 -20.88 -17.82
CA ASN A 489 -19.00 -21.93 -18.86
C ASN A 489 -19.91 -23.09 -18.40
N ILE A 490 -21.23 -22.89 -18.52
CA ILE A 490 -22.26 -23.93 -18.43
C ILE A 490 -22.62 -24.30 -19.88
N VAL A 491 -23.02 -25.55 -20.11
CA VAL A 491 -23.50 -25.99 -21.43
C VAL A 491 -24.69 -25.12 -21.84
N ASP A 492 -24.54 -24.42 -22.96
CA ASP A 492 -25.50 -23.46 -23.50
C ASP A 492 -26.89 -24.12 -23.64
N SER A 493 -27.92 -23.52 -23.02
CA SER A 493 -29.31 -23.96 -23.11
C SER A 493 -30.14 -22.80 -23.66
N GLU A 494 -30.99 -23.06 -24.65
CA GLU A 494 -31.86 -22.02 -25.27
C GLU A 494 -32.82 -21.34 -24.28
N THR A 495 -32.99 -21.90 -23.07
CA THR A 495 -33.78 -21.31 -21.98
C THR A 495 -32.95 -20.50 -20.97
N ASP A 496 -31.62 -20.44 -21.11
CA ASP A 496 -30.74 -19.72 -20.19
C ASP A 496 -30.79 -18.21 -20.48
N GLN A 497 -31.87 -17.58 -20.03
CA GLN A 497 -31.85 -16.14 -19.82
C GLN A 497 -30.82 -15.88 -18.75
N VAL A 498 -29.89 -14.94 -18.97
CA VAL A 498 -28.86 -14.57 -17.99
C VAL A 498 -29.33 -13.32 -17.26
N PRO A 499 -30.21 -13.39 -16.23
CA PRO A 499 -30.73 -12.21 -15.58
C PRO A 499 -29.69 -11.94 -14.48
N HIS A 500 -28.74 -11.05 -14.76
CA HIS A 500 -27.70 -10.56 -13.83
C HIS A 500 -26.31 -11.26 -13.80
N ALA A 501 -25.68 -11.57 -14.94
CA ALA A 501 -24.28 -12.04 -14.93
C ALA A 501 -23.20 -10.94 -14.76
N GLY A 502 -23.59 -9.66 -14.76
CA GLY A 502 -22.66 -8.57 -14.41
C GLY A 502 -22.52 -8.44 -12.91
N THR A 503 -21.29 -8.42 -12.38
CA THR A 503 -21.06 -8.06 -10.98
C THR A 503 -21.50 -6.60 -10.79
N ARG A 504 -22.36 -6.34 -9.80
CA ARG A 504 -22.85 -4.98 -9.53
C ARG A 504 -21.77 -4.05 -8.95
N ASN A 505 -20.66 -4.64 -8.51
CA ASN A 505 -19.47 -3.97 -8.01
C ASN A 505 -18.32 -4.10 -9.03
N PRO A 506 -17.39 -3.13 -9.06
CA PRO A 506 -16.19 -3.23 -9.89
C PRO A 506 -15.39 -4.46 -9.48
N ALA A 507 -15.05 -5.29 -10.45
CA ALA A 507 -14.35 -6.56 -10.22
C ALA A 507 -12.84 -6.44 -10.46
N LEU A 508 -12.42 -5.36 -11.13
CA LEU A 508 -11.05 -5.10 -11.54
C LEU A 508 -10.77 -3.60 -11.51
N ALA A 509 -9.61 -3.21 -11.00
CA ALA A 509 -9.05 -1.87 -11.19
C ALA A 509 -7.81 -2.01 -12.08
N VAL A 510 -7.91 -1.49 -13.30
CA VAL A 510 -6.85 -1.56 -14.31
C VAL A 510 -6.02 -0.30 -14.22
N GLU A 511 -4.71 -0.45 -14.10
CA GLU A 511 -3.76 0.67 -14.16
C GLU A 511 -3.64 1.21 -15.59
N GLY A 512 -3.59 2.54 -15.70
CA GLY A 512 -3.37 3.23 -16.97
C GLY A 512 -1.92 3.67 -17.13
N LYS A 513 -1.67 4.49 -18.15
CA LYS A 513 -0.36 5.11 -18.33
C LYS A 513 -0.16 6.18 -17.24
N THR A 514 0.98 6.11 -16.55
CA THR A 514 1.36 7.14 -15.57
C THR A 514 1.89 8.38 -16.28
N GLU A 515 1.38 9.55 -15.92
CA GLU A 515 1.76 10.84 -16.48
C GLU A 515 2.06 11.84 -15.37
N TYR A 516 3.06 12.69 -15.60
CA TYR A 516 3.54 13.68 -14.64
C TYR A 516 3.56 15.07 -15.26
N ASP A 517 3.28 16.07 -14.42
CA ASP A 517 3.36 17.48 -14.76
C ASP A 517 3.92 18.24 -13.57
N MET A 518 4.88 19.13 -13.80
CA MET A 518 5.55 19.88 -12.76
C MET A 518 5.63 21.37 -13.13
N ASP A 519 5.03 22.19 -12.29
CA ASP A 519 5.14 23.64 -12.33
C ASP A 519 6.06 24.09 -11.19
N MET A 520 7.06 24.93 -11.50
CA MET A 520 7.98 25.46 -10.50
C MET A 520 8.32 26.94 -10.70
N GLU A 521 8.47 27.66 -9.59
CA GLU A 521 9.05 29.01 -9.59
C GLU A 521 10.54 28.92 -9.24
N ILE A 522 11.39 29.35 -10.18
CA ILE A 522 12.84 29.42 -9.99
C ILE A 522 13.30 30.87 -9.85
N ILE A 523 14.33 31.07 -9.03
CA ILE A 523 15.12 32.29 -9.04
C ILE A 523 16.36 32.00 -9.89
N VAL A 524 16.58 32.79 -10.93
CA VAL A 524 17.77 32.67 -11.78
C VAL A 524 18.73 33.79 -11.40
N ASP A 525 19.85 33.43 -10.78
CA ASP A 525 20.95 34.34 -10.43
C ASP A 525 22.22 34.13 -11.29
N ASP A 526 22.35 32.98 -11.95
CA ASP A 526 23.49 32.64 -12.81
C ASP A 526 23.27 33.02 -14.30
N PRO A 527 24.11 33.92 -14.87
CA PRO A 527 24.07 34.27 -16.29
C PRO A 527 24.38 33.09 -17.24
N VAL A 528 25.15 32.08 -16.80
CA VAL A 528 25.46 30.91 -17.63
C VAL A 528 24.23 30.02 -17.78
N PHE A 529 23.51 29.76 -16.69
CA PHE A 529 22.23 29.06 -16.71
C PHE A 529 21.21 29.78 -17.61
N TYR A 530 21.10 31.11 -17.48
CA TYR A 530 20.24 31.94 -18.34
C TYR A 530 20.55 31.78 -19.84
N HIS A 531 21.83 31.80 -20.23
CA HIS A 531 22.23 31.62 -21.62
C HIS A 531 22.01 30.21 -22.15
N ARG A 532 22.17 29.18 -21.30
CA ARG A 532 21.90 27.77 -21.65
C ARG A 532 20.41 27.54 -21.90
N MET A 533 19.53 28.04 -21.02
CA MET A 533 18.08 27.96 -21.21
C MET A 533 17.61 28.65 -22.50
N ARG A 534 18.19 29.81 -22.85
CA ARG A 534 17.82 30.56 -24.07
C ARG A 534 18.26 29.88 -25.36
N ARG A 535 19.38 29.17 -25.36
CA ARG A 535 19.98 28.63 -26.60
C ARG A 535 19.35 27.32 -27.06
N ALA A 536 18.42 26.72 -26.31
CA ALA A 536 17.87 25.39 -26.57
C ALA A 536 18.99 24.39 -26.94
N VAL A 537 20.17 24.53 -26.30
CA VAL A 537 21.24 23.55 -26.46
C VAL A 537 20.67 22.25 -25.92
N ARG A 538 20.84 21.17 -26.68
CA ARG A 538 20.39 19.83 -26.27
C ARG A 538 21.04 19.50 -24.92
N ASN A 539 20.30 19.70 -23.83
CA ASN A 539 20.65 19.19 -22.50
C ASN A 539 20.29 17.69 -22.42
N PHE A 540 20.59 16.95 -23.49
CA PHE A 540 20.22 15.54 -23.68
C PHE A 540 21.40 14.75 -24.25
N ASP A 541 22.63 15.21 -24.03
CA ASP A 541 23.81 14.42 -24.37
C ASP A 541 24.24 13.65 -23.12
N GLU A 542 23.47 12.60 -22.79
CA GLU A 542 24.03 11.52 -21.98
C GLU A 542 25.05 10.81 -22.87
N SER A 543 26.29 11.29 -22.85
CA SER A 543 27.39 10.50 -23.35
C SER A 543 27.47 9.26 -22.47
N THR A 544 27.63 8.08 -23.07
CA THR A 544 27.64 6.77 -22.38
C THR A 544 28.82 6.59 -21.41
N SER A 545 29.55 7.67 -21.09
CA SER A 545 30.72 7.73 -20.21
C SER A 545 30.53 8.60 -18.96
N ASP A 546 29.39 9.25 -18.79
CA ASP A 546 29.18 10.15 -17.65
C ASP A 546 28.73 9.38 -16.39
N SER A 547 29.56 9.38 -15.35
CA SER A 547 29.27 8.76 -14.05
C SER A 547 28.41 9.65 -13.14
N VAL A 548 28.19 10.89 -13.53
CA VAL A 548 27.42 11.93 -12.82
C VAL A 548 26.44 12.49 -13.82
N ASP A 549 25.17 12.61 -13.44
CA ASP A 549 24.17 13.26 -14.26
C ASP A 549 24.12 14.75 -13.87
N PRO A 550 24.80 15.66 -14.59
CA PRO A 550 24.61 17.06 -14.35
C PRO A 550 23.14 17.44 -14.59
N ASP A 551 22.45 16.82 -15.55
CA ASP A 551 21.18 17.32 -16.07
C ASP A 551 19.96 16.94 -15.21
N LEU A 552 20.17 16.09 -14.19
CA LEU A 552 19.18 15.69 -13.19
C LEU A 552 18.58 16.88 -12.40
N ILE A 553 17.25 16.99 -12.41
CA ILE A 553 16.53 17.85 -11.46
C ILE A 553 16.36 17.07 -10.16
N ARG A 554 16.84 17.65 -9.06
CA ARG A 554 16.71 17.07 -7.74
C ARG A 554 16.11 18.07 -6.76
N LEU A 555 15.05 17.63 -6.09
CA LEU A 555 14.38 18.35 -5.01
C LEU A 555 14.68 17.62 -3.70
N SER A 556 15.49 18.22 -2.84
CA SER A 556 15.90 17.61 -1.57
C SER A 556 15.26 18.30 -0.39
N PHE A 557 14.55 17.53 0.43
CA PHE A 557 13.93 18.00 1.67
C PHE A 557 14.47 17.22 2.86
N THR A 558 14.85 17.92 3.92
CA THR A 558 15.37 17.30 5.14
C THR A 558 14.64 17.85 6.34
N LYS A 559 14.46 17.02 7.37
CA LYS A 559 13.92 17.49 8.64
C LYS A 559 15.03 17.98 9.55
N ASN A 560 14.76 19.03 10.32
CA ASN A 560 15.76 19.62 11.22
C ASN A 560 16.19 18.64 12.31
N THR A 561 17.51 18.57 12.53
CA THR A 561 18.11 17.89 13.68
C THR A 561 18.87 18.89 14.54
N THR A 562 18.95 18.61 15.84
CA THR A 562 19.70 19.44 16.81
C THR A 562 21.08 18.85 17.12
N ALA A 563 21.40 17.69 16.54
CA ALA A 563 22.67 17.00 16.70
C ALA A 563 23.16 16.48 15.34
N ALA A 564 24.47 16.28 15.21
CA ALA A 564 25.07 15.69 14.02
C ALA A 564 24.67 14.20 13.88
N GLY A 565 24.30 13.79 12.68
CA GLY A 565 23.91 12.43 12.35
C GLY A 565 22.88 12.37 11.23
N ASP A 566 22.37 11.17 10.96
CA ASP A 566 21.35 10.96 9.93
C ASP A 566 20.03 11.63 10.31
N ALA A 567 19.41 12.30 9.33
CA ALA A 567 18.12 12.95 9.46
C ALA A 567 17.08 12.29 8.55
N GLU A 568 15.80 12.47 8.86
CA GLU A 568 14.73 12.10 7.94
C GLU A 568 14.79 12.99 6.70
N SER A 569 14.79 12.38 5.51
CA SER A 569 14.92 13.11 4.25
C SER A 569 14.07 12.50 3.14
N ILE A 570 13.65 13.34 2.21
CA ILE A 570 12.99 12.96 0.96
C ILE A 570 13.70 13.67 -0.17
N ASP A 571 14.19 12.91 -1.14
CA ASP A 571 14.74 13.40 -2.39
C ASP A 571 13.85 12.95 -3.55
N ILE A 572 13.41 13.91 -4.36
CA ILE A 572 12.68 13.65 -5.61
C ILE A 572 13.65 13.92 -6.75
N LEU A 573 13.84 12.90 -7.59
CA LEU A 573 14.82 12.86 -8.66
C LEU A 573 14.07 12.72 -9.98
N ILE A 574 14.37 13.61 -10.92
CA ILE A 574 13.78 13.70 -12.25
C ILE A 574 14.92 13.77 -13.25
N ASP A 575 15.18 12.66 -13.93
CA ASP A 575 16.25 12.48 -14.91
C ASP A 575 15.80 12.84 -16.34
N ASP A 576 14.68 12.26 -16.77
CA ASP A 576 14.11 12.47 -18.10
C ASP A 576 12.91 13.41 -18.01
N PHE A 577 13.04 14.59 -18.61
CA PHE A 577 11.99 15.62 -18.61
C PHE A 577 12.02 16.50 -19.85
N PHE A 578 10.84 17.05 -20.19
CA PHE A 578 10.70 18.08 -21.22
C PHE A 578 10.30 19.40 -20.58
N ILE A 579 11.07 20.47 -20.82
CA ILE A 579 10.64 21.83 -20.49
C ILE A 579 9.67 22.28 -21.59
N THR A 580 8.40 22.50 -21.23
CA THR A 580 7.37 22.94 -22.19
C THR A 580 7.31 24.46 -22.29
N GLU A 581 7.44 25.14 -21.16
CA GLU A 581 7.41 26.60 -21.06
C GLU A 581 8.46 27.08 -20.04
N ALA A 582 9.25 28.08 -20.40
CA ALA A 582 10.16 28.78 -19.48
C ALA A 582 10.15 30.27 -19.83
N SER A 583 9.24 31.02 -19.20
CA SER A 583 9.05 32.46 -19.45
C SER A 583 10.11 33.28 -18.72
N LEU A 584 11.34 33.26 -19.24
CA LEU A 584 12.46 34.05 -18.71
C LEU A 584 12.37 35.49 -19.21
N PRO A 585 12.11 36.49 -18.34
CA PRO A 585 12.15 37.89 -18.75
C PRO A 585 13.58 38.32 -19.11
N ILE A 586 13.71 39.34 -19.97
CA ILE A 586 15.00 39.92 -20.30
C ILE A 586 15.47 40.74 -19.09
N PRO A 587 16.67 40.49 -18.52
CA PRO A 587 17.18 41.26 -17.40
C PRO A 587 17.38 42.72 -17.79
N GLU A 588 16.52 43.61 -17.29
CA GLU A 588 16.69 45.06 -17.43
C GLU A 588 17.39 45.69 -16.19
N ASP A 589 17.60 44.93 -15.11
CA ASP A 589 18.27 45.40 -13.88
C ASP A 589 18.98 44.24 -13.13
N LYS A 590 20.00 44.56 -12.30
CA LYS A 590 20.91 43.64 -11.59
C LYS A 590 20.27 42.87 -10.42
N GLY A 591 18.96 42.66 -10.45
CA GLY A 591 18.22 41.93 -9.41
C GLY A 591 18.05 40.44 -9.73
N PRO A 592 17.78 39.58 -8.72
CA PRO A 592 17.39 38.19 -8.94
C PRO A 592 16.07 38.12 -9.72
N ILE A 593 16.02 37.32 -10.79
CA ILE A 593 14.82 37.16 -11.62
C ILE A 593 14.02 35.95 -11.15
N ARG A 594 12.73 36.15 -10.88
CA ARG A 594 11.76 35.07 -10.68
C ARG A 594 11.14 34.68 -12.01
N SER A 595 11.09 33.39 -12.31
CA SER A 595 10.46 32.86 -13.52
C SER A 595 9.73 31.56 -13.23
N THR A 596 8.60 31.35 -13.89
CA THR A 596 7.84 30.09 -13.84
C THR A 596 8.32 29.17 -14.96
N MET A 597 8.67 27.94 -14.59
CA MET A 597 9.08 26.87 -15.50
C MET A 597 8.08 25.72 -15.40
N LYS A 598 7.60 25.28 -16.57
CA LYS A 598 6.73 24.11 -16.71
C LYS A 598 7.51 22.96 -17.31
N ILE A 599 7.40 21.80 -16.66
CA ILE A 599 8.19 20.62 -16.94
C ILE A 599 7.25 19.44 -17.01
N LEU A 600 7.48 18.57 -18.00
CA LEU A 600 6.84 17.27 -18.11
C LEU A 600 7.86 16.18 -17.81
N PRO A 601 7.95 15.70 -16.55
CA PRO A 601 8.76 14.53 -16.20
C PRO A 601 8.25 13.28 -16.93
N LYS A 602 9.18 12.46 -17.42
CA LYS A 602 8.89 11.12 -17.95
C LYS A 602 9.09 10.05 -16.90
N THR A 603 10.10 10.21 -16.04
CA THR A 603 10.30 9.33 -14.89
C THR A 603 10.48 10.15 -13.62
N ILE A 604 9.96 9.61 -12.52
CA ILE A 604 10.13 10.17 -11.18
C ILE A 604 10.60 9.06 -10.27
N LYS A 605 11.66 9.35 -9.53
CA LYS A 605 12.26 8.45 -8.55
C LYS A 605 12.33 9.19 -7.23
N VAL A 606 11.89 8.56 -6.14
CA VAL A 606 11.85 9.18 -4.82
C VAL A 606 12.67 8.35 -3.85
N ILE A 607 13.69 8.96 -3.25
CA ILE A 607 14.48 8.36 -2.18
C ILE A 607 13.99 8.94 -0.86
N ALA A 608 13.51 8.08 0.03
CA ALA A 608 13.13 8.47 1.38
C ALA A 608 14.04 7.78 2.39
N LYS A 609 14.50 8.52 3.40
CA LYS A 609 15.21 7.99 4.55
C LYS A 609 14.37 8.26 5.80
N ASP A 610 13.91 7.20 6.44
CA ASP A 610 13.06 7.27 7.63
C ASP A 610 13.28 6.06 8.56
N THR A 611 12.33 5.82 9.46
CA THR A 611 12.35 4.74 10.45
C THR A 611 11.30 3.67 10.17
N VAL A 612 10.58 3.76 9.05
CA VAL A 612 9.48 2.87 8.72
C VAL A 612 10.03 1.63 8.00
N LEU A 613 9.72 0.42 8.47
CA LEU A 613 10.20 -0.83 7.84
C LEU A 613 9.38 -1.21 6.59
N ALA A 614 8.07 -1.01 6.62
CA ALA A 614 7.17 -1.28 5.50
C ALA A 614 6.00 -0.27 5.47
N PRO A 615 5.47 0.06 4.28
CA PRO A 615 4.42 1.06 4.06
C PRO A 615 3.02 0.66 4.55
#